data_AF-A0A5Q4C0K7-F1
#
_entry.id   AF-A0A5Q4C0K7-F1
#
_cell.length_a   1.000
_cell.length_b   1.000
_cell.length_c   1.000
_cell.angle_alpha   90.00
_cell.angle_beta   90.00
_cell.angle_gamma   90.00
#
_symmetry.space_group_name_H-M   'P 1'
#
loop_
_entity.id
_entity.type
_entity.pdbx_description
1 polymer ?
#
loop_
_entity_poly.entity_id
_entity_poly.type
_entity_poly.pdbx_seq_one_letter_code
_entity_poly.pdbx_strand_id
1 'polypeptide(L)'
;MTAWNLFRYMGDISHLLSKCILMFAIHRNRSAEGVSLITQGLYAIVFCTRYLDLFSQQTPWNLIFKLFYISSSFYIIGAMQWIFPRTREREISWKVGAGVFAGSLLLSPFVMMIFEDWWGFKVWLWVFSQILESTCILPQLLLLRQTTVPTVIDSFYLVTLGSYRAFYLLGWITRELDINDKDPSTVSVIFGIVQTALYLDFAWVYYTRQRVKLRNGGIVDADDLSRGWLLNRIFGKRIDVQSDDEESAPALGDDDGQTRRGGRPKWGARGISVSADEGVLDTDRDNQRQAEELDGVVDPDAKMKDPDELARVLDDDDDDDPNGASSSSGAPNGIDDGSEWRN
;
A
#
# COMPACT_ATOMS: atom_id res chain seq x y z
N MET A 1 -46.60 -2.37 -15.31
CA MET A 1 -45.18 -2.70 -15.10
C MET A 1 -45.05 -3.12 -13.66
N THR A 2 -44.71 -4.39 -13.38
CA THR A 2 -44.47 -4.85 -12.01
C THR A 2 -43.30 -4.05 -11.40
N ALA A 3 -43.34 -3.75 -10.10
CA ALA A 3 -42.29 -3.00 -9.41
C ALA A 3 -40.90 -3.63 -9.62
N TRP A 4 -40.85 -4.96 -9.77
CA TRP A 4 -39.69 -5.73 -10.21
C TRP A 4 -38.98 -5.14 -11.44
N ASN A 5 -39.73 -4.82 -12.50
CA ASN A 5 -39.15 -4.33 -13.74
C ASN A 5 -38.51 -2.95 -13.56
N LEU A 6 -39.08 -2.09 -12.72
CA LEU A 6 -38.52 -0.78 -12.41
C LEU A 6 -37.16 -0.92 -11.72
N PHE A 7 -37.10 -1.70 -10.64
CA PHE A 7 -35.85 -1.91 -9.90
C PHE A 7 -34.78 -2.61 -10.73
N ARG A 8 -35.18 -3.58 -11.57
CA ARG A 8 -34.28 -4.23 -12.51
C ARG A 8 -33.67 -3.24 -13.50
N TYR A 9 -34.48 -2.39 -14.13
CA TYR A 9 -33.96 -1.39 -15.08
C TYR A 9 -33.10 -0.33 -14.41
N MET A 10 -33.46 0.12 -13.21
CA MET A 10 -32.61 1.03 -12.42
C MET A 10 -31.27 0.37 -12.07
N GLY A 11 -31.27 -0.91 -11.70
CA GLY A 11 -30.07 -1.70 -11.48
C GLY A 11 -29.20 -1.79 -12.74
N ASP A 12 -29.79 -2.18 -13.88
CA ASP A 12 -29.08 -2.30 -15.15
C ASP A 12 -28.42 -0.98 -15.58
N ILE A 13 -29.16 0.13 -15.48
CA ILE A 13 -28.66 1.47 -15.82
C ILE A 13 -27.57 1.90 -14.85
N SER A 14 -27.73 1.65 -13.55
CA SER A 14 -26.71 1.96 -12.54
C SER A 14 -25.40 1.20 -12.82
N HIS A 15 -25.48 -0.09 -13.14
CA HIS A 15 -24.29 -0.88 -13.44
C HIS A 15 -23.58 -0.40 -14.71
N LEU A 16 -24.34 -0.10 -15.77
CA LEU A 16 -23.81 0.49 -16.99
C LEU A 16 -23.15 1.84 -16.71
N LEU A 17 -23.82 2.71 -15.95
CA LEU A 17 -23.30 4.03 -15.59
C LEU A 17 -21.99 3.92 -14.81
N SER A 18 -21.87 2.96 -13.89
CA SER A 18 -20.63 2.69 -13.16
C SER A 18 -19.46 2.38 -14.11
N LYS A 19 -19.67 1.53 -15.14
CA LYS A 19 -18.66 1.21 -16.16
C LYS A 19 -18.31 2.43 -17.01
N CYS A 20 -19.29 3.25 -17.38
CA CYS A 20 -19.07 4.50 -18.10
C CYS A 20 -18.25 5.51 -17.28
N ILE A 21 -18.57 5.69 -16.00
CA ILE A 21 -17.84 6.58 -15.08
C ILE A 21 -16.38 6.13 -14.98
N LEU A 22 -16.15 4.82 -14.78
CA LEU A 22 -14.79 4.28 -14.69
C LEU A 22 -13.99 4.54 -15.97
N MET A 23 -14.59 4.28 -17.13
CA MET A 23 -13.95 4.51 -18.42
C MET A 23 -13.63 5.99 -18.64
N PHE A 24 -14.58 6.87 -18.31
CA PHE A 24 -14.40 8.31 -18.37
C PHE A 24 -13.30 8.78 -17.41
N ALA A 25 -13.24 8.24 -16.19
CA ALA A 25 -12.22 8.57 -15.19
C ALA A 25 -10.82 8.29 -15.71
N ILE A 26 -10.59 7.09 -16.24
CA ILE A 26 -9.29 6.66 -16.77
C ILE A 26 -8.84 7.60 -17.91
N HIS A 27 -9.75 7.95 -18.81
CA HIS A 27 -9.43 8.83 -19.95
C HIS A 27 -9.22 10.28 -19.54
N ARG A 28 -10.05 10.79 -18.62
CA ARG A 28 -10.00 12.17 -18.16
C ARG A 28 -8.74 12.44 -17.34
N ASN A 29 -8.36 11.49 -16.49
CA ASN A 29 -7.17 11.60 -15.65
C ASN A 29 -5.89 11.18 -16.37
N ARG A 30 -6.00 10.55 -17.56
CA ARG A 30 -4.89 9.97 -18.31
C ARG A 30 -4.04 9.01 -17.46
N SER A 31 -4.68 8.34 -16.50
CA SER A 31 -4.06 7.45 -15.53
C SER A 31 -5.06 6.40 -15.07
N ALA A 32 -4.56 5.20 -14.80
CA ALA A 32 -5.29 4.09 -14.19
C ALA A 32 -5.00 3.92 -12.68
N GLU A 33 -4.37 4.93 -12.06
CA GLU A 33 -4.13 4.96 -10.62
C GLU A 33 -5.45 4.96 -9.83
N GLY A 34 -5.50 4.24 -8.72
CA GLY A 34 -6.73 4.09 -7.91
C GLY A 34 -7.66 2.95 -8.36
N VAL A 35 -7.42 2.35 -9.52
CA VAL A 35 -8.21 1.21 -10.04
C VAL A 35 -7.35 -0.06 -10.09
N SER A 36 -7.91 -1.17 -9.60
CA SER A 36 -7.30 -2.49 -9.55
C SER A 36 -7.44 -3.20 -10.89
N LEU A 37 -6.31 -3.51 -11.53
CA LEU A 37 -6.31 -4.31 -12.77
C LEU A 37 -6.87 -5.71 -12.50
N ILE A 38 -6.52 -6.30 -11.36
CA ILE A 38 -6.96 -7.64 -10.94
C ILE A 38 -8.48 -7.68 -10.82
N THR A 39 -9.08 -6.68 -10.18
CA THR A 39 -10.54 -6.60 -10.05
C THR A 39 -11.22 -6.51 -11.42
N GLN A 40 -10.70 -5.70 -12.35
CA GLN A 40 -11.25 -5.62 -13.70
C GLN A 40 -11.10 -6.95 -14.47
N GLY A 41 -9.97 -7.65 -14.29
CA GLY A 41 -9.77 -9.01 -14.80
C GLY A 41 -10.80 -10.01 -14.26
N LEU A 42 -11.05 -10.00 -12.95
CA LEU A 42 -12.08 -10.87 -12.35
C LEU A 42 -13.48 -10.52 -12.86
N TYR A 43 -13.82 -9.23 -12.99
CA TYR A 43 -15.10 -8.82 -13.60
C TYR A 43 -15.23 -9.27 -15.06
N ALA A 44 -14.16 -9.22 -15.85
CA ALA A 44 -14.19 -9.75 -17.22
C ALA A 44 -14.49 -11.25 -17.24
N ILE A 45 -13.86 -12.03 -16.35
CA ILE A 45 -14.15 -13.47 -16.20
C ILE A 45 -15.62 -13.69 -15.80
N VAL A 46 -16.15 -12.90 -14.86
CA VAL A 46 -17.57 -12.96 -14.47
C VAL A 46 -18.47 -12.79 -15.69
N PHE A 47 -18.27 -11.75 -16.51
CA PHE A 47 -19.14 -11.51 -17.66
C PHE A 47 -18.97 -12.56 -18.75
N CYS A 48 -17.75 -13.03 -19.01
CA CYS A 48 -17.50 -14.10 -19.97
C CYS A 48 -18.19 -15.41 -19.57
N THR A 49 -18.12 -15.79 -18.29
CA THR A 49 -18.73 -17.01 -17.77
C THR A 49 -20.25 -16.90 -17.59
N ARG A 50 -20.77 -15.69 -17.34
CA ARG A 50 -22.20 -15.44 -17.16
C ARG A 50 -22.98 -15.35 -18.47
N TYR A 51 -22.38 -14.80 -19.52
CA TYR A 51 -23.06 -14.48 -20.77
C TYR A 51 -22.71 -15.44 -21.92
N LEU A 52 -22.50 -16.73 -21.60
CA LEU A 52 -22.21 -17.78 -22.58
C LEU A 52 -23.35 -18.02 -23.59
N ASP A 53 -24.55 -17.56 -23.26
CA ASP A 53 -25.76 -17.60 -24.08
C ASP A 53 -25.92 -16.34 -24.96
N LEU A 54 -24.85 -15.58 -25.20
CA LEU A 54 -24.87 -14.33 -25.98
C LEU A 54 -25.58 -14.49 -27.33
N PHE A 55 -25.23 -15.53 -28.09
CA PHE A 55 -25.78 -15.77 -29.43
C PHE A 55 -27.19 -16.38 -29.43
N SER A 56 -27.68 -16.82 -28.26
CA SER A 56 -29.03 -17.39 -28.12
C SER A 56 -30.04 -16.37 -27.62
N GLN A 57 -29.59 -15.18 -27.19
CA GLN A 57 -30.44 -14.15 -26.59
C GLN A 57 -31.25 -13.42 -27.67
N GLN A 58 -32.58 -13.48 -27.56
CA GLN A 58 -33.50 -12.90 -28.53
C GLN A 58 -33.94 -11.48 -28.16
N THR A 59 -33.86 -11.10 -26.87
CA THR A 59 -34.27 -9.77 -26.43
C THR A 59 -33.18 -8.74 -26.72
N PRO A 60 -33.44 -7.70 -27.55
CA PRO A 60 -32.43 -6.71 -27.92
C PRO A 60 -31.82 -5.98 -26.73
N TRP A 61 -32.65 -5.64 -25.73
CA TRP A 61 -32.19 -5.02 -24.47
C TRP A 61 -31.07 -5.85 -23.83
N ASN A 62 -31.33 -7.13 -23.54
CA ASN A 62 -30.35 -8.00 -22.89
C ASN A 62 -29.11 -8.22 -23.77
N LEU A 63 -29.29 -8.34 -25.09
CA LEU A 63 -28.17 -8.51 -26.02
C LEU A 63 -27.21 -7.32 -25.98
N ILE A 64 -27.73 -6.08 -26.03
CA ILE A 64 -26.94 -4.85 -25.96
C ILE A 64 -26.15 -4.78 -24.65
N PHE A 65 -26.79 -5.04 -23.51
CA PHE A 65 -26.10 -5.00 -22.21
C PHE A 65 -25.00 -6.06 -22.13
N LYS A 66 -25.26 -7.29 -22.57
CA LYS A 66 -24.24 -8.36 -22.58
C LYS A 66 -23.03 -7.98 -23.45
N LEU A 67 -23.28 -7.49 -24.66
CA LEU A 67 -22.22 -7.03 -25.56
C LEU A 67 -21.44 -5.86 -24.96
N PHE A 68 -22.13 -4.90 -24.36
CA PHE A 68 -21.51 -3.76 -23.69
C PHE A 68 -20.62 -4.20 -22.53
N TYR A 69 -21.10 -5.06 -21.63
CA TYR A 69 -20.31 -5.50 -20.47
C TYR A 69 -19.06 -6.29 -20.85
N ILE A 70 -19.16 -7.16 -21.87
CA ILE A 70 -18.00 -7.92 -22.36
C ILE A 70 -17.00 -6.97 -23.03
N SER A 71 -17.45 -6.16 -24.00
CA SER A 71 -16.57 -5.28 -24.77
C SER A 71 -15.92 -4.21 -23.89
N SER A 72 -16.69 -3.56 -23.01
CA SER A 72 -16.17 -2.56 -22.07
C SER A 72 -15.17 -3.14 -21.08
N SER A 73 -15.35 -4.38 -20.61
CA SER A 73 -14.40 -5.01 -19.67
C SER A 73 -13.05 -5.28 -20.32
N PHE A 74 -13.03 -5.83 -21.54
CA PHE A 74 -11.78 -5.99 -22.31
C PHE A 74 -11.15 -4.64 -22.66
N TYR A 75 -11.97 -3.65 -23.01
CA TYR A 75 -11.49 -2.31 -23.29
C TYR A 75 -10.82 -1.66 -22.06
N ILE A 76 -11.44 -1.75 -20.88
CA ILE A 76 -10.86 -1.21 -19.63
C ILE A 76 -9.52 -1.90 -19.33
N ILE A 77 -9.46 -3.23 -19.44
CA ILE A 77 -8.21 -3.98 -19.23
C ILE A 77 -7.14 -3.54 -20.25
N GLY A 78 -7.47 -3.44 -21.53
CA GLY A 78 -6.54 -2.99 -22.57
C GLY A 78 -6.08 -1.55 -22.37
N ALA A 79 -6.98 -0.66 -21.94
CA ALA A 79 -6.66 0.73 -21.62
C ALA A 79 -5.68 0.80 -20.43
N MET A 80 -5.89 0.00 -19.38
CA MET A 80 -5.01 -0.05 -18.21
C MET A 80 -3.65 -0.72 -18.51
N GLN A 81 -3.59 -1.66 -19.46
CA GLN A 81 -2.36 -2.40 -19.77
C GLN A 81 -1.47 -1.70 -20.81
N TRP A 82 -2.07 -1.06 -21.82
CA TRP A 82 -1.34 -0.55 -22.98
C TRP A 82 -1.35 0.98 -23.10
N ILE A 83 -2.46 1.64 -22.73
CA ILE A 83 -2.62 3.08 -22.97
C ILE A 83 -2.17 3.88 -21.73
N PHE A 84 -2.58 3.43 -20.55
CA PHE A 84 -2.30 4.06 -19.26
C PHE A 84 -1.66 3.03 -18.31
N PRO A 85 -0.49 2.46 -18.67
CA PRO A 85 0.16 1.43 -17.87
C PRO A 85 0.42 1.93 -16.46
N ARG A 86 -0.03 1.15 -15.48
CA ARG A 86 0.15 1.45 -14.07
C ARG A 86 1.45 0.86 -13.53
N THR A 87 2.00 1.49 -12.50
CA THR A 87 3.01 0.88 -11.62
C THR A 87 2.48 -0.42 -10.99
N ARG A 88 3.40 -1.38 -10.83
CA ARG A 88 3.15 -2.78 -10.46
C ARG A 88 2.13 -2.93 -9.33
N GLU A 89 1.10 -3.75 -9.54
CA GLU A 89 0.18 -4.18 -8.48
C GLU A 89 0.94 -4.92 -7.38
N ARG A 90 0.61 -4.64 -6.13
CA ARG A 90 1.26 -5.25 -4.95
C ARG A 90 1.01 -6.75 -4.92
N GLU A 91 1.96 -7.53 -4.40
CA GLU A 91 1.85 -9.00 -4.31
C GLU A 91 0.61 -9.44 -3.51
N ILE A 92 0.25 -8.68 -2.46
CA ILE A 92 -0.94 -8.93 -1.63
C ILE A 92 -2.22 -8.93 -2.47
N SER A 93 -2.38 -7.98 -3.39
CA SER A 93 -3.55 -7.88 -4.26
C SER A 93 -3.67 -9.09 -5.18
N TRP A 94 -2.54 -9.62 -5.67
CA TRP A 94 -2.48 -10.85 -6.46
C TRP A 94 -2.86 -12.08 -5.65
N LYS A 95 -2.33 -12.21 -4.43
CA LYS A 95 -2.71 -13.30 -3.51
C LYS A 95 -4.19 -13.30 -3.19
N VAL A 96 -4.77 -12.13 -2.95
CA VAL A 96 -6.20 -11.99 -2.65
C VAL A 96 -7.04 -12.26 -3.89
N GLY A 97 -6.67 -11.72 -5.05
CA GLY A 97 -7.36 -12.01 -6.31
C GLY A 97 -7.34 -13.49 -6.67
N ALA A 98 -6.19 -14.14 -6.54
CA ALA A 98 -6.04 -15.58 -6.75
C ALA A 98 -6.85 -16.39 -5.73
N GLY A 99 -6.84 -16.00 -4.45
CA GLY A 99 -7.65 -16.64 -3.40
C GLY A 99 -9.15 -16.52 -3.65
N VAL A 100 -9.62 -15.36 -4.13
CA VAL A 100 -11.02 -15.14 -4.51
C VAL A 100 -11.40 -15.99 -5.72
N PHE A 101 -10.56 -16.04 -6.74
CA PHE A 101 -10.80 -16.86 -7.93
C PHE A 101 -10.82 -18.35 -7.60
N ALA A 102 -9.81 -18.84 -6.89
CA ALA A 102 -9.73 -20.25 -6.50
C ALA A 102 -10.87 -20.63 -5.53
N GLY A 103 -11.16 -19.78 -4.55
CA GLY A 103 -12.24 -20.01 -3.59
C GLY A 103 -13.62 -20.07 -4.27
N SER A 104 -13.91 -19.16 -5.19
CA SER A 104 -15.17 -19.21 -5.96
C SER A 104 -15.25 -20.42 -6.88
N LEU A 105 -14.14 -20.80 -7.53
CA LEU A 105 -14.09 -21.99 -8.38
C LEU A 105 -14.33 -23.28 -7.58
N LEU A 106 -13.68 -23.43 -6.43
CA LEU A 106 -13.84 -24.60 -5.56
C LEU A 106 -15.21 -24.67 -4.90
N LEU A 107 -15.80 -23.53 -4.53
CA LEU A 107 -17.10 -23.47 -3.87
C LEU A 107 -18.26 -23.71 -4.85
N SER A 108 -18.12 -23.27 -6.11
CA SER A 108 -19.17 -23.33 -7.13
C SER A 108 -19.82 -24.70 -7.38
N PRO A 109 -19.10 -25.85 -7.48
CA PRO A 109 -19.76 -27.14 -7.65
C PRO A 109 -20.61 -27.55 -6.44
N PHE A 110 -20.17 -27.23 -5.22
CA PHE A 110 -20.94 -27.56 -4.01
C PHE A 110 -22.22 -26.74 -3.91
N VAL A 111 -22.16 -25.44 -4.21
CA VAL A 111 -23.34 -24.57 -4.25
C VAL A 111 -24.32 -25.05 -5.31
N MET A 112 -23.84 -25.41 -6.50
CA MET A 112 -24.69 -25.98 -7.56
C MET A 112 -25.39 -27.26 -7.08
N MET A 113 -24.67 -28.20 -6.44
CA MET A 113 -25.26 -29.46 -5.95
C MET A 113 -26.33 -29.25 -4.87
N ILE A 114 -26.24 -28.18 -4.08
CA ILE A 114 -27.18 -27.90 -2.99
C ILE A 114 -28.43 -27.16 -3.49
N PHE A 115 -28.27 -26.22 -4.40
CA PHE A 115 -29.33 -25.25 -4.75
C PHE A 115 -29.89 -25.38 -6.17
N GLU A 116 -29.28 -26.15 -7.06
CA GLU A 116 -29.73 -26.29 -8.45
C GLU A 116 -30.12 -27.74 -8.76
N ASP A 117 -31.32 -27.92 -9.31
CA ASP A 117 -31.86 -29.25 -9.67
C ASP A 117 -31.17 -29.87 -10.89
N TRP A 118 -30.55 -29.04 -11.74
CA TRP A 118 -29.97 -29.46 -13.03
C TRP A 118 -28.48 -29.23 -13.05
N TRP A 119 -27.71 -30.29 -13.26
CA TRP A 119 -26.25 -30.22 -13.30
C TRP A 119 -25.78 -30.17 -14.74
N GLY A 120 -25.11 -29.09 -15.10
CA GLY A 120 -24.55 -28.91 -16.43
C GLY A 120 -23.48 -27.84 -16.43
N PHE A 121 -22.58 -27.90 -17.40
CA PHE A 121 -21.44 -26.98 -17.48
C PHE A 121 -21.85 -25.50 -17.50
N LYS A 122 -22.94 -25.17 -18.21
CA LYS A 122 -23.48 -23.79 -18.26
C LYS A 122 -24.04 -23.34 -16.91
N VAL A 123 -24.72 -24.23 -16.19
CA VAL A 123 -25.28 -23.94 -14.85
C VAL A 123 -24.14 -23.74 -13.86
N TRP A 124 -23.13 -24.62 -13.89
CA TRP A 124 -21.94 -24.49 -13.07
C TRP A 124 -21.22 -23.14 -13.28
N LEU A 125 -20.98 -22.76 -14.54
CA LEU A 125 -20.37 -21.46 -14.85
C LEU A 125 -21.24 -20.27 -14.45
N TRP A 126 -22.57 -20.41 -14.54
CA TRP A 126 -23.48 -19.39 -14.05
C TRP A 126 -23.40 -19.23 -12.53
N VAL A 127 -23.43 -20.32 -11.75
CA VAL A 127 -23.25 -20.32 -10.29
C VAL A 127 -21.88 -19.75 -9.92
N PHE A 128 -20.81 -20.24 -10.57
CA PHE A 128 -19.45 -19.72 -10.40
C PHE A 128 -19.40 -18.20 -10.61
N SER A 129 -20.02 -17.69 -11.68
CA SER A 129 -20.05 -16.25 -11.95
C SER A 129 -20.76 -15.45 -10.85
N GLN A 130 -21.80 -16.01 -10.19
CA GLN A 130 -22.49 -15.34 -9.08
C GLN A 130 -21.62 -15.24 -7.84
N ILE A 131 -20.93 -16.33 -7.51
CA ILE A 131 -19.99 -16.36 -6.37
C ILE A 131 -18.85 -15.39 -6.63
N LEU A 132 -18.21 -15.50 -7.80
CA LEU A 132 -17.05 -14.67 -8.13
C LEU A 132 -17.41 -13.18 -8.14
N GLU A 133 -18.55 -12.78 -8.73
CA GLU A 133 -19.01 -11.38 -8.74
C GLU A 133 -19.17 -10.82 -7.32
N SER A 134 -19.70 -11.62 -6.38
CA SER A 134 -19.90 -11.16 -5.01
C SER A 134 -18.59 -10.77 -4.30
N THR A 135 -17.49 -11.43 -4.65
CA THR A 135 -16.18 -11.29 -4.00
C THR A 135 -15.13 -10.54 -4.82
N CYS A 136 -15.38 -10.30 -6.11
CA CYS A 136 -14.38 -9.73 -7.02
C CYS A 136 -13.97 -8.28 -6.69
N ILE A 137 -14.76 -7.56 -5.89
CA ILE A 137 -14.43 -6.20 -5.43
C ILE A 137 -13.30 -6.17 -4.40
N LEU A 138 -13.01 -7.29 -3.72
CA LEU A 138 -12.06 -7.32 -2.59
C LEU A 138 -10.66 -6.77 -2.93
N PRO A 139 -10.02 -7.12 -4.07
CA PRO A 139 -8.72 -6.55 -4.42
C PRO A 139 -8.77 -5.02 -4.64
N GLN A 140 -9.88 -4.49 -5.17
CA GLN A 140 -10.11 -3.04 -5.31
C GLN A 140 -10.20 -2.36 -3.94
N LEU A 141 -10.91 -2.97 -2.99
CA LEU A 141 -11.05 -2.41 -1.64
C LEU A 141 -9.70 -2.32 -0.92
N LEU A 142 -8.85 -3.35 -1.09
CA LEU A 142 -7.49 -3.36 -0.55
C LEU A 142 -6.61 -2.27 -1.13
N LEU A 143 -6.74 -2.02 -2.43
CA LEU A 143 -6.00 -0.97 -3.10
C LEU A 143 -6.39 0.40 -2.56
N LEU A 144 -7.69 0.66 -2.37
CA LEU A 144 -8.17 1.94 -1.82
C LEU A 144 -7.75 2.19 -0.37
N ARG A 145 -7.48 1.12 0.41
CA ARG A 145 -6.87 1.25 1.73
C ARG A 145 -5.47 1.85 1.63
N GLN A 146 -4.70 1.39 0.66
CA GLN A 146 -3.28 1.69 0.54
C GLN A 146 -3.03 3.01 -0.21
N THR A 147 -4.00 3.48 -1.00
CA THR A 147 -3.90 4.79 -1.65
C THR A 147 -4.19 5.93 -0.65
N THR A 148 -3.28 6.90 -0.63
CA THR A 148 -3.31 8.05 0.27
C THR A 148 -4.35 9.09 -0.16
N VAL A 149 -4.73 9.12 -1.45
CA VAL A 149 -5.74 10.02 -2.01
C VAL A 149 -6.68 9.25 -2.95
N PRO A 150 -7.83 8.75 -2.47
CA PRO A 150 -8.88 8.26 -3.36
C PRO A 150 -9.42 9.42 -4.19
N THR A 151 -9.56 9.24 -5.51
CA THR A 151 -10.16 10.29 -6.34
C THR A 151 -11.67 10.35 -6.11
N VAL A 152 -12.24 11.55 -6.19
CA VAL A 152 -13.69 11.74 -6.09
C VAL A 152 -14.44 10.95 -7.17
N ILE A 153 -13.81 10.78 -8.34
CA ILE A 153 -14.39 10.05 -9.47
C ILE A 153 -14.47 8.53 -9.18
N ASP A 154 -13.44 7.94 -8.56
CA ASP A 154 -13.47 6.52 -8.16
C ASP A 154 -14.59 6.24 -7.16
N SER A 155 -14.89 7.22 -6.32
CA SER A 155 -15.96 7.14 -5.33
C SER A 155 -17.34 7.06 -5.98
N PHE A 156 -17.59 7.88 -7.02
CA PHE A 156 -18.83 7.79 -7.79
C PHE A 156 -18.96 6.46 -8.54
N TYR A 157 -17.86 5.97 -9.11
CA TYR A 157 -17.81 4.65 -9.74
C TYR A 157 -18.28 3.55 -8.75
N LEU A 158 -17.71 3.53 -7.54
CA LEU A 158 -18.01 2.51 -6.52
C LEU A 158 -19.39 2.64 -5.91
N VAL A 159 -19.88 3.85 -5.66
CA VAL A 159 -21.24 4.07 -5.17
C VAL A 159 -22.27 3.61 -6.20
N THR A 160 -22.05 3.95 -7.48
CA THR A 160 -22.93 3.52 -8.57
C THR A 160 -22.87 2.00 -8.77
N LEU A 161 -21.69 1.40 -8.53
CA LEU A 161 -21.51 -0.05 -8.53
C LEU A 161 -22.21 -0.73 -7.34
N GLY A 162 -22.15 -0.17 -6.13
CA GLY A 162 -22.91 -0.72 -5.00
C GLY A 162 -24.42 -0.58 -5.19
N SER A 163 -24.85 0.56 -5.75
CA SER A 163 -26.26 0.89 -5.95
C SER A 163 -26.97 -0.07 -6.91
N TYR A 164 -26.30 -0.58 -7.95
CA TYR A 164 -26.96 -1.55 -8.83
C TYR A 164 -27.38 -2.79 -8.06
N ARG A 165 -26.53 -3.29 -7.14
CA ARG A 165 -26.84 -4.50 -6.40
C ARG A 165 -27.95 -4.26 -5.37
N ALA A 166 -27.96 -3.09 -4.75
CA ALA A 166 -29.06 -2.67 -3.88
C ALA A 166 -30.40 -2.66 -4.63
N PHE A 167 -30.44 -2.10 -5.85
CA PHE A 167 -31.65 -2.13 -6.68
C PHE A 167 -32.06 -3.55 -7.07
N TYR A 168 -31.12 -4.43 -7.41
CA TYR A 168 -31.41 -5.83 -7.69
C TYR A 168 -31.98 -6.58 -6.47
N LEU A 169 -31.45 -6.31 -5.27
CA LEU A 169 -31.96 -6.88 -4.03
C LEU A 169 -33.38 -6.40 -3.72
N LEU A 170 -33.65 -5.09 -3.86
CA LEU A 170 -35.00 -4.54 -3.75
C LEU A 170 -35.94 -5.16 -4.78
N GLY A 171 -35.46 -5.36 -6.00
CA GLY A 171 -36.18 -6.09 -7.03
C GLY A 171 -36.59 -7.49 -6.55
N TRP A 172 -35.65 -8.29 -6.04
CA TRP A 172 -35.97 -9.65 -5.59
C TRP A 172 -36.98 -9.65 -4.45
N ILE A 173 -36.90 -8.69 -3.52
CA ILE A 173 -37.90 -8.54 -2.46
C ILE A 173 -39.28 -8.26 -3.05
N THR A 174 -39.39 -7.36 -4.04
CA THR A 174 -40.69 -7.11 -4.69
C THR A 174 -41.23 -8.31 -5.44
N ARG A 175 -40.35 -9.20 -5.92
CA ARG A 175 -40.75 -10.42 -6.62
C ARG A 175 -41.22 -11.50 -5.66
N GLU A 176 -40.57 -11.65 -4.51
CA GLU A 176 -40.97 -12.57 -3.44
C GLU A 176 -42.35 -12.20 -2.86
N LEU A 177 -42.68 -10.91 -2.82
CA LEU A 177 -43.96 -10.43 -2.32
C LEU A 177 -45.11 -10.56 -3.34
N ASP A 178 -44.80 -10.79 -4.62
CA ASP A 178 -45.81 -10.95 -5.67
C ASP A 178 -46.09 -12.43 -5.94
N ILE A 179 -47.27 -12.89 -5.53
CA ILE A 179 -47.71 -14.30 -5.59
C ILE A 179 -47.78 -14.83 -7.03
N ASN A 180 -47.84 -13.94 -8.03
CA ASN A 180 -47.99 -14.33 -9.44
C ASN A 180 -46.65 -14.46 -10.20
N ASP A 181 -45.52 -14.10 -9.59
CA ASP A 181 -44.21 -14.14 -10.23
C ASP A 181 -43.41 -15.36 -9.74
N LYS A 182 -42.43 -15.79 -10.54
CA LYS A 182 -41.56 -16.91 -10.19
C LYS A 182 -40.56 -16.47 -9.13
N ASP A 183 -40.41 -17.28 -8.08
CA ASP A 183 -39.44 -17.07 -7.02
C ASP A 183 -38.02 -16.81 -7.54
N PRO A 184 -37.27 -15.90 -6.91
CA PRO A 184 -35.89 -15.65 -7.26
C PRO A 184 -34.99 -16.85 -6.97
N SER A 185 -33.99 -17.05 -7.84
CA SER A 185 -33.02 -18.11 -7.62
C SER A 185 -32.28 -17.86 -6.32
N THR A 186 -32.35 -18.82 -5.41
CA THR A 186 -31.79 -18.75 -4.06
C THR A 186 -30.32 -18.38 -4.08
N VAL A 187 -29.57 -18.93 -5.05
CA VAL A 187 -28.15 -18.60 -5.29
C VAL A 187 -27.95 -17.10 -5.54
N SER A 188 -28.76 -16.47 -6.40
CA SER A 188 -28.62 -15.04 -6.71
C SER A 188 -28.88 -14.16 -5.49
N VAL A 189 -29.88 -14.54 -4.68
CA VAL A 189 -30.25 -13.81 -3.46
C VAL A 189 -29.14 -13.90 -2.41
N ILE A 190 -28.65 -15.11 -2.10
CA ILE A 190 -27.60 -15.32 -1.09
C ILE A 190 -26.34 -14.54 -1.47
N PHE A 191 -25.80 -14.76 -2.67
CA PHE A 191 -24.57 -14.07 -3.09
C PHE A 191 -24.80 -12.58 -3.35
N GLY A 192 -26.03 -12.16 -3.65
CA GLY A 192 -26.37 -10.75 -3.74
C GLY A 192 -26.46 -10.04 -2.40
N ILE A 193 -26.91 -10.72 -1.34
CA ILE A 193 -26.85 -10.20 0.03
C ILE A 193 -25.38 -10.08 0.45
N VAL A 194 -24.56 -11.11 0.22
CA VAL A 194 -23.11 -11.08 0.53
C VAL A 194 -22.44 -9.91 -0.18
N GLN A 195 -22.71 -9.73 -1.47
CA GLN A 195 -22.14 -8.63 -2.26
C GLN A 195 -22.59 -7.27 -1.74
N THR A 196 -23.89 -7.10 -1.44
CA THR A 196 -24.42 -5.85 -0.90
C THR A 196 -23.82 -5.53 0.46
N ALA A 197 -23.65 -6.53 1.33
CA ALA A 197 -23.02 -6.36 2.64
C ALA A 197 -21.56 -5.90 2.51
N LEU A 198 -20.80 -6.45 1.55
CA LEU A 198 -19.44 -5.99 1.26
C LEU A 198 -19.41 -4.53 0.79
N TYR A 199 -20.36 -4.12 -0.06
CA TYR A 199 -20.47 -2.73 -0.50
C TYR A 199 -20.88 -1.79 0.63
N LEU A 200 -21.77 -2.22 1.53
CA LEU A 200 -22.18 -1.41 2.69
C LEU A 200 -21.05 -1.25 3.70
N ASP A 201 -20.31 -2.31 4.00
CA ASP A 201 -19.13 -2.24 4.88
C ASP A 201 -18.07 -1.31 4.27
N PHE A 202 -17.86 -1.39 2.96
CA PHE A 202 -16.99 -0.45 2.26
C PHE A 202 -17.51 0.99 2.33
N ALA A 203 -18.79 1.23 2.05
CA ALA A 203 -19.38 2.57 2.10
C ALA A 203 -19.30 3.17 3.50
N TRP A 204 -19.49 2.35 4.53
CA TRP A 204 -19.30 2.72 5.93
C TRP A 204 -17.85 3.14 6.20
N VAL A 205 -16.88 2.27 5.89
CA VAL A 205 -15.45 2.58 6.05
C VAL A 205 -15.08 3.86 5.31
N TYR A 206 -15.50 3.97 4.04
CA TYR A 206 -15.23 5.14 3.21
C TYR A 206 -15.84 6.44 3.78
N TYR A 207 -17.08 6.39 4.26
CA TYR A 207 -17.74 7.52 4.89
C TYR A 207 -17.05 7.92 6.20
N THR A 208 -16.71 6.93 7.05
CA THR A 208 -16.04 7.18 8.32
C THR A 208 -14.59 7.65 8.18
N ARG A 209 -13.96 7.39 7.02
CA ARG A 209 -12.60 7.83 6.65
C ARG A 209 -12.52 9.34 6.33
N GLN A 210 -13.60 10.09 6.56
CA GLN A 210 -13.61 11.55 6.34
C GLN A 210 -12.50 12.23 7.15
N ARG A 211 -11.42 12.54 6.42
CA ARG A 211 -10.27 13.31 6.88
C ARG A 211 -10.76 14.67 7.37
N VAL A 212 -10.69 14.91 8.69
CA VAL A 212 -10.57 16.28 9.20
C VAL A 212 -9.26 16.81 8.65
N LYS A 213 -9.31 17.58 7.56
CA LYS A 213 -8.14 18.31 7.05
C LYS A 213 -7.74 19.34 8.11
N LEU A 214 -6.90 18.93 9.07
CA LEU A 214 -6.19 19.89 9.90
C LEU A 214 -5.23 20.65 8.98
N ARG A 215 -5.28 21.98 9.06
CA ARG A 215 -4.59 22.94 8.19
C ARG A 215 -3.06 22.79 8.18
N ASN A 216 -2.49 21.90 9.00
CA ASN A 216 -1.05 21.65 9.15
C ASN A 216 -0.72 20.14 9.13
N GLY A 217 -0.76 19.51 7.96
CA GLY A 217 0.14 18.39 7.63
C GLY A 217 0.19 17.17 8.57
N GLY A 218 -0.91 16.78 9.21
CA GLY A 218 -1.02 15.51 9.93
C GLY A 218 -1.68 14.46 9.04
N ILE A 219 -0.89 13.49 8.56
CA ILE A 219 -1.40 12.27 7.91
C ILE A 219 -2.30 11.57 8.92
N VAL A 220 -3.59 11.44 8.58
CA VAL A 220 -4.53 10.67 9.40
C VAL A 220 -4.21 9.20 9.19
N ASP A 221 -3.82 8.56 10.28
CA ASP A 221 -3.15 7.26 10.36
C ASP A 221 -4.06 6.05 10.07
N ALA A 222 -3.37 4.91 9.96
CA ALA A 222 -3.85 3.56 9.68
C ALA A 222 -5.00 3.03 10.56
N ASP A 223 -5.45 3.77 11.58
CA ASP A 223 -6.49 3.39 12.54
C ASP A 223 -7.91 3.35 11.97
N ASP A 224 -8.15 3.93 10.78
CA ASP A 224 -9.48 3.93 10.13
C ASP A 224 -9.94 2.52 9.73
N LEU A 225 -9.04 1.52 9.76
CA LEU A 225 -9.38 0.14 9.44
C LEU A 225 -10.06 -0.65 10.57
N SER A 226 -9.93 -0.20 11.80
CA SER A 226 -10.61 -0.81 12.95
C SER A 226 -12.13 -0.66 12.88
N ARG A 227 -12.63 0.23 12.01
CA ARG A 227 -14.04 0.66 11.97
C ARG A 227 -14.95 -0.16 11.06
N GLY A 228 -14.39 -0.95 10.12
CA GLY A 228 -15.16 -1.86 9.27
C GLY A 228 -15.23 -3.26 9.89
N TRP A 229 -16.43 -3.77 10.19
CA TRP A 229 -16.58 -5.04 10.91
C TRP A 229 -16.16 -6.24 10.04
N LEU A 230 -16.50 -6.22 8.75
CA LEU A 230 -16.33 -7.36 7.87
C LEU A 230 -14.94 -7.37 7.21
N LEU A 231 -14.49 -6.21 6.73
CA LEU A 231 -13.15 -6.05 6.15
C LEU A 231 -12.03 -6.28 7.17
N ASN A 232 -12.19 -5.84 8.43
CA ASN A 232 -11.20 -6.11 9.48
C ASN A 232 -11.10 -7.61 9.80
N ARG A 233 -12.22 -8.34 9.78
CA ARG A 233 -12.20 -9.80 9.99
C ARG A 233 -11.47 -10.54 8.87
N ILE A 234 -11.61 -10.09 7.62
CA ILE A 234 -10.98 -10.73 6.45
C ILE A 234 -9.50 -10.36 6.35
N PHE A 235 -9.13 -9.12 6.67
CA PHE A 235 -7.82 -8.55 6.35
C PHE A 235 -6.98 -8.09 7.54
N GLY A 236 -7.55 -7.94 8.74
CA GLY A 236 -6.92 -7.26 9.87
C GLY A 236 -5.65 -7.92 10.40
N LYS A 237 -5.57 -9.26 10.36
CA LYS A 237 -4.46 -9.98 11.02
C LYS A 237 -3.23 -10.23 10.15
N ARG A 238 -3.35 -10.17 8.82
CA ARG A 238 -2.23 -10.45 7.89
C ARG A 238 -1.65 -9.19 7.25
N ILE A 239 -2.42 -8.12 7.14
CA ILE A 239 -1.95 -6.92 6.44
C ILE A 239 -1.05 -6.06 7.33
N ASP A 240 -1.33 -5.93 8.63
CA ASP A 240 -0.50 -5.16 9.56
C ASP A 240 0.97 -5.62 9.56
N VAL A 241 1.16 -6.94 9.55
CA VAL A 241 2.51 -7.54 9.56
C VAL A 241 3.24 -7.27 8.23
N GLN A 242 2.53 -7.28 7.11
CA GLN A 242 3.15 -7.15 5.79
C GLN A 242 3.30 -5.70 5.30
N SER A 243 2.49 -4.76 5.80
CA SER A 243 2.70 -3.33 5.57
C SER A 243 4.00 -2.85 6.21
N ASP A 244 4.26 -3.27 7.45
CA ASP A 244 5.47 -2.91 8.18
C ASP A 244 6.73 -3.49 7.50
N ASP A 245 6.66 -4.72 7.00
CA ASP A 245 7.79 -5.40 6.35
C ASP A 245 8.14 -4.81 4.96
N GLU A 246 7.16 -4.37 4.18
CA GLU A 246 7.41 -3.81 2.84
C GLU A 246 7.75 -2.30 2.87
N GLU A 247 7.26 -1.53 3.85
CA GLU A 247 7.67 -0.13 4.04
C GLU A 247 9.07 0.00 4.66
N SER A 248 9.54 -1.06 5.32
CA SER A 248 10.91 -1.18 5.87
C SER A 248 11.93 -1.72 4.86
N ALA A 249 11.53 -2.09 3.65
CA ALA A 249 12.45 -2.61 2.64
C ALA A 249 13.15 -1.45 1.88
N PRO A 250 14.48 -1.28 2.00
CA PRO A 250 15.18 -0.21 1.30
C PRO A 250 15.11 -0.43 -0.22
N ALA A 251 14.74 0.62 -0.95
CA ALA A 251 14.51 0.60 -2.40
C ALA A 251 15.80 0.65 -3.25
N LEU A 252 16.89 0.07 -2.78
CA LEU A 252 18.15 -0.01 -3.51
C LEU A 252 18.66 -1.44 -3.42
N GLY A 253 18.79 -2.08 -4.59
CA GLY A 253 19.33 -3.42 -4.69
C GLY A 253 20.77 -3.44 -4.20
N ASP A 254 21.10 -4.47 -3.43
CA ASP A 254 22.48 -4.93 -3.36
C ASP A 254 22.53 -6.43 -3.15
N ASP A 255 23.55 -6.98 -3.76
CA ASP A 255 23.88 -8.38 -3.90
C ASP A 255 24.54 -8.91 -2.62
N ASP A 256 24.38 -10.23 -2.44
CA ASP A 256 25.24 -11.11 -1.66
C ASP A 256 25.19 -11.11 -0.11
N GLY A 257 25.49 -12.31 0.41
CA GLY A 257 25.06 -12.83 1.70
C GLY A 257 25.69 -12.21 2.95
N GLN A 258 24.88 -12.14 4.01
CA GLN A 258 25.17 -12.77 5.32
C GLN A 258 24.04 -12.44 6.31
N THR A 259 23.64 -13.45 7.04
CA THR A 259 22.69 -13.42 8.16
C THR A 259 23.05 -12.37 9.22
N ARG A 260 22.22 -11.33 9.39
CA ARG A 260 22.15 -10.54 10.63
C ARG A 260 20.68 -10.33 11.03
N ARG A 261 20.27 -10.96 12.13
CA ARG A 261 19.03 -10.64 12.85
C ARG A 261 19.17 -9.24 13.44
N GLY A 262 18.62 -8.23 12.77
CA GLY A 262 18.49 -6.88 13.30
C GLY A 262 17.41 -6.83 14.39
N GLY A 263 17.79 -6.42 15.60
CA GLY A 263 16.87 -6.20 16.71
C GLY A 263 15.93 -5.03 16.45
N ARG A 264 14.65 -5.20 16.82
CA ARG A 264 13.61 -4.16 16.73
C ARG A 264 13.96 -2.96 17.64
N PRO A 265 13.91 -1.70 17.16
CA PRO A 265 13.87 -0.56 18.06
C PRO A 265 12.49 -0.49 18.71
N LYS A 266 12.46 -0.59 20.05
CA LYS A 266 11.22 -0.60 20.84
C LYS A 266 10.81 0.85 21.12
N TRP A 267 9.95 1.42 20.28
CA TRP A 267 9.34 2.73 20.53
C TRP A 267 8.33 2.62 21.68
N GLY A 268 8.56 3.35 22.77
CA GLY A 268 7.59 3.48 23.86
C GLY A 268 6.44 4.42 23.47
N ALA A 269 5.24 4.17 24.01
CA ALA A 269 3.98 4.87 23.69
C ALA A 269 3.91 6.37 24.05
N ARG A 270 5.04 7.02 24.34
CA ARG A 270 5.19 8.47 24.49
C ARG A 270 6.53 8.83 23.86
N GLY A 271 6.51 9.23 22.60
CA GLY A 271 7.70 9.40 21.76
C GLY A 271 8.78 10.33 22.34
N ILE A 272 9.70 9.76 23.11
CA ILE A 272 10.97 10.37 23.49
C ILE A 272 12.03 9.28 23.29
N SER A 273 12.88 9.46 22.29
CA SER A 273 14.03 8.60 22.04
C SER A 273 15.14 8.93 23.05
N VAL A 274 15.46 7.99 23.93
CA VAL A 274 16.63 8.06 24.82
C VAL A 274 17.51 6.86 24.50
N SER A 275 18.49 7.04 23.64
CA SER A 275 19.65 6.15 23.50
C SER A 275 20.77 6.77 24.34
N ALA A 276 20.88 6.36 25.60
CA ALA A 276 21.85 6.92 26.53
C ALA A 276 22.86 5.90 27.08
N ASP A 277 22.93 4.67 26.55
CA ASP A 277 23.77 3.63 27.17
C ASP A 277 24.48 2.67 26.19
N GLU A 278 24.70 3.11 24.95
CA GLU A 278 25.43 2.32 23.94
C GLU A 278 26.83 2.88 23.72
N GLY A 279 27.61 3.00 24.80
CA GLY A 279 29.01 3.46 24.76
C GLY A 279 29.84 3.23 26.02
N VAL A 280 29.24 2.79 27.13
CA VAL A 280 29.98 2.65 28.41
C VAL A 280 30.86 1.39 28.43
N LEU A 281 30.51 0.33 27.68
CA LEU A 281 31.24 -0.94 27.69
C LEU A 281 32.48 -1.00 26.76
N ASP A 282 32.57 -0.11 25.77
CA ASP A 282 33.75 -0.06 24.88
C ASP A 282 34.88 0.78 25.49
N THR A 283 34.55 1.80 26.29
CA THR A 283 35.55 2.68 26.92
C THR A 283 36.34 1.96 28.04
N ASP A 284 35.69 1.07 28.79
CA ASP A 284 36.36 0.27 29.83
C ASP A 284 37.29 -0.81 29.23
N ARG A 285 36.97 -1.33 28.05
CA ARG A 285 37.80 -2.33 27.36
C ARG A 285 39.05 -1.72 26.74
N ASP A 286 38.97 -0.50 26.23
CA ASP A 286 40.12 0.21 25.66
C ASP A 286 41.09 0.70 26.75
N ASN A 287 40.58 1.15 27.91
CA ASN A 287 41.42 1.50 29.06
C ASN A 287 42.14 0.28 29.67
N GLN A 288 41.49 -0.89 29.73
CA GLN A 288 42.13 -2.10 30.25
C GLN A 288 43.21 -2.65 29.31
N ARG A 289 43.01 -2.51 27.99
CA ARG A 289 44.01 -2.91 26.98
C ARG A 289 45.22 -1.99 26.97
N GLN A 290 45.04 -0.68 27.11
CA GLN A 290 46.18 0.25 27.23
C GLN A 290 46.98 0.06 28.52
N ALA A 291 46.34 -0.34 29.63
CA ALA A 291 47.03 -0.62 30.89
C ALA A 291 47.88 -1.90 30.84
N GLU A 292 47.45 -2.93 30.10
CA GLU A 292 48.22 -4.17 29.93
C GLU A 292 49.38 -4.04 28.92
N GLU A 293 49.31 -3.07 27.98
CA GLU A 293 50.33 -2.87 26.94
C GLU A 293 51.50 -1.97 27.41
N LEU A 294 51.35 -1.23 28.52
CA LEU A 294 52.35 -0.31 29.06
C LEU A 294 53.23 -0.90 30.20
N ASP A 295 52.90 -2.08 30.73
CA ASP A 295 53.64 -2.70 31.85
C ASP A 295 54.90 -3.49 31.40
N GLY A 296 55.23 -3.48 30.11
CA GLY A 296 56.34 -4.23 29.52
C GLY A 296 57.61 -3.43 29.18
N VAL A 297 57.58 -2.09 29.21
CA VAL A 297 58.72 -1.26 28.76
C VAL A 297 58.82 -0.02 29.64
N VAL A 298 59.37 -0.17 30.85
CA VAL A 298 59.77 0.96 31.70
C VAL A 298 61.28 0.89 31.91
N ASP A 299 61.98 1.88 31.38
CA ASP A 299 63.42 2.12 31.53
C ASP A 299 63.74 2.42 33.02
N PRO A 300 64.71 1.74 33.66
CA PRO A 300 64.95 1.86 35.11
C PRO A 300 65.48 3.23 35.58
N ASP A 301 65.69 4.21 34.68
CA ASP A 301 66.25 5.52 35.02
C ASP A 301 65.20 6.60 35.38
N ALA A 302 63.91 6.27 35.36
CA ALA A 302 62.83 7.19 35.72
C ALA A 302 62.52 7.18 37.23
N LYS A 303 63.54 7.29 38.08
CA LYS A 303 63.34 7.51 39.53
C LYS A 303 63.40 9.00 39.86
N MET A 304 62.34 9.46 40.52
CA MET A 304 62.06 10.82 40.99
C MET A 304 63.28 11.46 41.67
N LYS A 305 63.76 12.61 41.14
CA LYS A 305 64.75 13.46 41.81
C LYS A 305 64.08 14.29 42.90
N ASP A 306 64.77 14.43 44.04
CA ASP A 306 64.27 15.11 45.23
C ASP A 306 64.01 16.62 44.99
N PRO A 307 62.95 17.20 45.59
CA PRO A 307 62.46 18.55 45.29
C PRO A 307 63.41 19.69 45.67
N ASP A 308 64.48 19.41 46.44
CA ASP A 308 65.44 20.41 46.90
C ASP A 308 66.46 20.81 45.82
N GLU A 309 66.62 20.02 44.75
CA GLU A 309 67.54 20.31 43.64
C GLU A 309 66.96 21.34 42.65
N LEU A 310 65.62 21.44 42.54
CA LEU A 310 64.94 22.39 41.65
C LEU A 310 64.94 23.82 42.21
N ALA A 311 64.93 23.97 43.53
CA ALA A 311 64.98 25.29 44.19
C ALA A 311 66.33 25.98 44.01
N ARG A 312 67.42 25.22 43.84
CA ARG A 312 68.77 25.76 43.61
C ARG A 312 68.99 26.33 42.21
N VAL A 313 68.21 25.90 41.23
CA VAL A 313 68.33 26.35 39.83
C VAL A 313 67.56 27.66 39.60
N LEU A 314 66.60 27.99 40.46
CA LEU A 314 65.79 29.21 40.35
C LEU A 314 66.42 30.44 41.01
N ASP A 315 67.46 30.28 41.84
CA ASP A 315 68.16 31.38 42.54
C ASP A 315 69.36 31.95 41.76
N ASP A 316 69.72 31.37 40.60
CA ASP A 316 70.94 31.75 39.83
C ASP A 316 70.66 32.67 38.61
N ASP A 317 69.46 33.24 38.46
CA ASP A 317 69.06 34.05 37.28
C ASP A 317 68.91 35.57 37.55
N ASP A 318 69.46 36.11 38.64
CA ASP A 318 69.60 37.56 38.85
C ASP A 318 71.09 37.93 38.92
N ASP A 319 71.71 38.33 37.80
CA ASP A 319 72.73 39.41 37.73
C ASP A 319 73.26 39.66 36.28
N ASP A 320 73.23 40.94 35.90
CA ASP A 320 74.05 41.70 34.92
C ASP A 320 73.75 41.83 33.39
N ASP A 321 73.42 43.09 33.03
CA ASP A 321 73.23 43.83 31.75
C ASP A 321 74.63 44.21 31.10
N PRO A 322 74.83 45.07 30.05
CA PRO A 322 74.02 45.66 28.96
C PRO A 322 74.67 45.67 27.54
N ASN A 323 73.92 46.26 26.57
CA ASN A 323 74.31 46.91 25.29
C ASN A 323 74.30 46.12 23.97
N GLY A 324 73.52 46.63 23.00
CA GLY A 324 73.81 46.46 21.57
C GLY A 324 72.59 46.48 20.64
N ALA A 325 72.24 47.64 20.11
CA ALA A 325 71.22 47.81 19.07
C ALA A 325 71.70 47.31 17.70
N SER A 326 70.84 46.60 16.93
CA SER A 326 70.78 46.73 15.47
C SER A 326 69.57 46.03 14.85
N SER A 327 68.82 46.81 14.07
CA SER A 327 67.81 46.44 13.10
C SER A 327 68.31 45.52 11.97
N SER A 328 67.49 44.58 11.49
CA SER A 328 67.32 44.36 10.04
C SER A 328 66.08 43.50 9.72
N SER A 329 65.33 43.98 8.74
CA SER A 329 64.16 43.37 8.12
C SER A 329 64.38 43.37 6.61
N GLY A 330 64.00 42.29 5.90
CA GLY A 330 63.81 42.22 4.44
C GLY A 330 64.88 41.41 3.70
N ALA A 331 64.63 40.18 3.20
CA ALA A 331 63.86 39.77 2.00
C ALA A 331 64.71 39.80 0.69
N PRO A 332 64.25 39.28 -0.48
CA PRO A 332 64.46 37.92 -1.03
C PRO A 332 65.22 37.89 -2.39
N ASN A 333 65.51 36.70 -2.94
CA ASN A 333 65.86 36.47 -4.37
C ASN A 333 64.73 35.62 -4.98
N GLY A 334 64.15 35.84 -6.15
CA GLY A 334 64.62 36.56 -7.33
C GLY A 334 64.49 35.61 -8.54
N ILE A 335 63.36 35.67 -9.27
CA ILE A 335 63.28 35.45 -10.72
C ILE A 335 62.39 36.57 -11.27
N ASP A 336 62.93 37.20 -12.30
CA ASP A 336 62.76 38.58 -12.74
C ASP A 336 61.47 38.84 -13.52
N ASP A 337 60.90 40.03 -13.32
CA ASP A 337 59.69 40.52 -13.99
C ASP A 337 60.11 41.30 -15.24
N GLY A 338 60.10 40.61 -16.38
CA GLY A 338 60.25 41.22 -17.69
C GLY A 338 58.87 41.50 -18.29
N SER A 339 58.70 42.72 -18.78
CA SER A 339 57.61 43.17 -19.66
C SER A 339 56.21 43.10 -19.03
N GLU A 340 55.74 44.23 -18.52
CA GLU A 340 54.95 45.16 -19.31
C GLU A 340 53.58 44.61 -19.73
N TRP A 341 52.60 44.90 -18.87
CA TRP A 341 51.32 45.48 -19.23
C TRP A 341 50.84 45.25 -20.67
N ARG A 342 49.76 44.49 -20.84
CA ARG A 342 48.44 45.01 -21.28
C ARG A 342 47.56 43.85 -21.75
N ASN A 343 46.52 43.58 -20.97
CA ASN A 343 45.48 42.54 -21.18
C ASN A 343 45.95 41.10 -21.09
#